data_AF-A0A3Q2XTU1-F1
#
_entry.id   AF-A0A3Q2XTU1-F1
#
_cell.length_a   1.000
_cell.length_b   1.000
_cell.length_c   1.000
_cell.angle_alpha   90.00
_cell.angle_beta   90.00
_cell.angle_gamma   90.00
#
_symmetry.space_group_name_H-M   'P 1'
#
loop_
_entity.id
_entity.type
_entity.pdbx_description
1 polymer ?
#
loop_
_entity_poly.entity_id
_entity_poly.type
_entity_poly.pdbx_seq_one_letter_code
_entity_poly.pdbx_strand_id
1 'polypeptide(L)'
;LSQNMSANHAKPNISHSQAVDIVKKYYNLTPSQLHCLPSYDDQNFSITTVEGGEYVLKIMNSVHTKDPTLIELQTYAMNFLHENGLPTQTTQKTTMGQVMFLEDCGYGLQKYLVRLLTYLPGVPISEVPFSPQLLYEVGRTAARMDNMQHPQLSVLQREGFIWSLSNIPLLENYMKVLEGQPLLGVVMSILHQYKTTVAPTSSSFRTCKRCSVW
;
A
#
# COMPACT_ATOMS: atom_id res chain seq x y z
N LEU A 1 21.34 12.84 -29.43
CA LEU A 1 21.13 11.46 -29.87
C LEU A 1 20.96 10.60 -28.64
N SER A 2 19.73 10.08 -28.46
CA SER A 2 19.33 8.83 -27.78
C SER A 2 20.11 8.44 -26.52
N GLN A 3 19.53 8.36 -25.32
CA GLN A 3 18.40 7.50 -25.01
C GLN A 3 17.54 8.10 -23.88
N ASN A 4 16.24 8.25 -24.14
CA ASN A 4 15.24 8.18 -23.08
C ASN A 4 15.38 6.78 -22.46
N MET A 5 15.93 6.71 -21.25
CA MET A 5 15.72 5.53 -20.41
C MET A 5 14.21 5.34 -20.32
N SER A 6 13.71 4.23 -20.88
CA SER A 6 12.33 3.83 -20.77
C SER A 6 11.90 3.99 -19.32
N ALA A 7 10.83 4.76 -19.06
CA ALA A 7 10.20 4.73 -17.76
C ALA A 7 9.88 3.25 -17.48
N ASN A 8 10.61 2.62 -16.56
CA ASN A 8 10.23 1.32 -16.02
C ASN A 8 8.88 1.56 -15.34
N HIS A 9 7.79 1.29 -16.05
CA HIS A 9 6.44 1.43 -15.51
C HIS A 9 6.24 0.36 -14.46
N ALA A 10 6.70 0.65 -13.23
CA ALA A 10 6.55 -0.26 -12.10
C ALA A 10 5.07 -0.50 -11.81
N LYS A 11 4.26 0.54 -11.97
CA LYS A 11 2.82 0.51 -11.80
C LYS A 11 2.14 -0.27 -12.93
N PRO A 12 1.28 -1.25 -12.60
CA PRO A 12 0.50 -1.97 -13.60
C PRO A 12 -0.57 -1.03 -14.21
N ASN A 13 -0.90 -1.27 -15.47
CA ASN A 13 -1.93 -0.53 -16.19
C ASN A 13 -2.86 -1.50 -16.94
N ILE A 14 -3.45 -2.42 -16.18
CA ILE A 14 -4.39 -3.41 -16.72
C ILE A 14 -5.71 -2.74 -17.08
N SER A 15 -6.35 -3.23 -18.14
CA SER A 15 -7.67 -2.77 -18.56
C SER A 15 -8.78 -3.34 -17.67
N HIS A 16 -9.97 -2.75 -17.79
CA HIS A 16 -11.17 -3.30 -17.14
C HIS A 16 -11.47 -4.71 -17.63
N SER A 17 -11.29 -5.01 -18.93
CA SER A 17 -11.52 -6.35 -19.47
C SER A 17 -10.56 -7.38 -18.90
N GLN A 18 -9.28 -7.04 -18.76
CA GLN A 18 -8.29 -7.91 -18.14
C GLN A 18 -8.63 -8.18 -16.66
N ALA A 19 -9.06 -7.15 -15.92
CA ALA A 19 -9.49 -7.33 -14.54
C ALA A 19 -10.71 -8.27 -14.44
N VAL A 20 -11.68 -8.14 -15.34
CA VAL A 20 -12.84 -9.06 -15.42
C VAL A 20 -12.39 -10.49 -15.70
N ASP A 21 -11.48 -10.68 -16.66
CA ASP A 21 -10.99 -12.00 -17.05
C ASP A 21 -10.23 -12.68 -15.91
N ILE A 22 -9.39 -11.93 -15.19
CA ILE A 22 -8.68 -12.42 -14.00
C ILE A 22 -9.67 -12.93 -12.95
N VAL A 23 -10.71 -12.14 -12.64
CA VAL A 23 -11.69 -12.49 -11.60
C VAL A 23 -12.47 -13.73 -11.98
N LYS A 24 -12.96 -13.80 -13.22
CA LYS A 24 -13.67 -14.97 -13.74
C LYS A 24 -12.79 -16.23 -13.73
N LYS A 25 -11.58 -16.11 -14.26
CA LYS A 25 -10.65 -17.23 -14.45
C LYS A 25 -10.17 -17.83 -13.12
N TYR A 26 -9.76 -16.98 -12.18
CA TYR A 26 -9.07 -17.44 -10.97
C TYR A 26 -9.99 -17.61 -9.76
N TYR A 27 -11.13 -16.91 -9.72
CA TYR A 27 -12.03 -16.92 -8.56
C TYR A 27 -13.41 -17.49 -8.88
N ASN A 28 -13.72 -17.77 -10.14
CA ASN A 28 -15.04 -18.23 -10.59
C ASN A 28 -16.18 -17.29 -10.12
N LEU A 29 -15.89 -15.99 -10.13
CA LEU A 29 -16.82 -14.92 -9.79
C LEU A 29 -17.18 -14.13 -11.05
N THR A 30 -18.40 -13.62 -11.11
CA THR A 30 -18.91 -12.86 -12.26
C THR A 30 -19.03 -11.38 -11.89
N PRO A 31 -18.08 -10.50 -12.28
CA PRO A 31 -18.21 -9.06 -12.03
C PRO A 31 -19.48 -8.50 -12.66
N SER A 32 -20.34 -7.89 -11.85
CA SER A 32 -21.51 -7.12 -12.27
C SER A 32 -21.18 -5.62 -12.35
N GLN A 33 -20.32 -5.13 -11.45
CA GLN A 33 -19.76 -3.78 -11.48
C GLN A 33 -18.26 -3.85 -11.18
N LEU A 34 -17.48 -2.98 -11.84
CA LEU A 34 -16.05 -2.92 -11.67
C LEU A 34 -15.56 -1.48 -11.88
N HIS A 35 -14.84 -0.95 -10.90
CA HIS A 35 -14.34 0.43 -10.90
C HIS A 35 -12.88 0.47 -10.49
N CYS A 36 -12.05 1.16 -11.27
CA CYS A 36 -10.67 1.44 -10.88
C CYS A 36 -10.65 2.40 -9.69
N LEU A 37 -9.93 2.05 -8.63
CA LEU A 37 -9.76 2.88 -7.44
C LEU A 37 -8.51 3.76 -7.57
N PRO A 38 -8.48 4.95 -6.95
CA PRO A 38 -7.26 5.73 -6.81
C PRO A 38 -6.14 4.88 -6.21
N SER A 39 -4.99 4.86 -6.87
CA SER A 39 -3.85 4.05 -6.45
C SER A 39 -2.54 4.76 -6.73
N TYR A 40 -1.52 4.50 -5.90
CA TYR A 40 -0.19 5.09 -6.04
C TYR A 40 0.71 4.18 -6.89
N ASP A 41 1.43 3.24 -6.26
CA ASP A 41 2.35 2.31 -6.92
C ASP A 41 1.63 1.14 -7.59
N ASP A 42 0.55 0.65 -6.98
CA ASP A 42 -0.21 -0.53 -7.42
C ASP A 42 -1.42 -0.12 -8.28
N GLN A 43 -2.21 -1.09 -8.76
CA GLN A 43 -3.53 -0.84 -9.35
C GLN A 43 -4.59 -1.65 -8.62
N ASN A 44 -5.69 -0.99 -8.25
CA ASN A 44 -6.76 -1.57 -7.44
C ASN A 44 -8.10 -1.40 -8.16
N PHE A 45 -8.97 -2.41 -8.07
CA PHE A 45 -10.33 -2.34 -8.59
C PHE A 45 -11.33 -2.74 -7.51
N SER A 46 -12.38 -1.94 -7.33
CA SER A 46 -13.56 -2.34 -6.58
C SER A 46 -14.45 -3.17 -7.50
N ILE A 47 -14.96 -4.29 -6.99
CA ILE A 47 -15.75 -5.25 -7.75
C ILE A 47 -16.99 -5.62 -6.94
N THR A 48 -18.15 -5.52 -7.58
CA THR A 48 -19.38 -6.18 -7.14
C THR A 48 -19.65 -7.35 -8.08
N THR A 49 -20.11 -8.48 -7.55
CA THR A 49 -20.35 -9.68 -8.36
C THR A 49 -21.83 -10.04 -8.40
N VAL A 50 -22.23 -10.80 -9.43
CA VAL A 50 -23.61 -11.29 -9.57
C VAL A 50 -23.99 -12.23 -8.42
N GLU A 51 -22.99 -12.92 -7.86
CA GLU A 51 -23.14 -13.80 -6.70
C GLU A 51 -23.38 -13.03 -5.38
N GLY A 52 -23.37 -11.69 -5.42
CA GLY A 52 -23.68 -10.82 -4.28
C GLY A 52 -22.47 -10.48 -3.41
N GLY A 53 -21.25 -10.77 -3.86
CA GLY A 53 -20.02 -10.44 -3.15
C GLY A 53 -19.42 -9.09 -3.58
N GLU A 54 -18.73 -8.43 -2.64
CA GLU A 54 -17.96 -7.22 -2.90
C GLU A 54 -16.48 -7.45 -2.57
N TYR A 55 -15.60 -7.02 -3.47
CA TYR A 55 -14.18 -7.33 -3.42
C TYR A 55 -13.31 -6.17 -3.88
N VAL A 56 -12.03 -6.24 -3.51
CA VAL A 56 -10.98 -5.38 -4.06
C VAL A 56 -9.92 -6.26 -4.72
N LEU A 57 -9.84 -6.20 -6.05
CA LEU A 57 -8.75 -6.82 -6.81
C LEU A 57 -7.54 -5.89 -6.76
N LYS A 58 -6.41 -6.44 -6.33
CA LYS A 58 -5.15 -5.71 -6.15
C LYS A 58 -4.08 -6.32 -7.05
N ILE A 59 -3.47 -5.48 -7.88
CA ILE A 59 -2.36 -5.82 -8.78
C ILE A 59 -1.15 -5.03 -8.31
N MET A 60 -0.17 -5.74 -7.75
CA MET A 60 1.01 -5.14 -7.15
C MET A 60 1.99 -4.69 -8.22
N ASN A 61 2.72 -3.62 -7.95
CA ASN A 61 3.77 -3.15 -8.85
C ASN A 61 4.88 -4.17 -9.09
N SER A 62 5.64 -3.99 -10.16
CA SER A 62 6.68 -4.94 -10.58
C SER A 62 7.86 -5.05 -9.60
N VAL A 63 8.10 -4.03 -8.76
CA VAL A 63 9.13 -4.08 -7.71
C VAL A 63 8.68 -5.00 -6.58
N HIS A 64 7.49 -4.78 -6.03
CA HIS A 64 6.90 -5.63 -4.99
C HIS A 64 6.54 -7.03 -5.50
N THR A 65 6.40 -7.22 -6.82
CA THR A 65 6.19 -8.55 -7.42
C THR A 65 7.46 -9.42 -7.36
N LYS A 66 8.66 -8.82 -7.44
CA LYS A 66 9.92 -9.58 -7.43
C LYS A 66 10.24 -10.18 -6.06
N ASP A 67 9.83 -9.52 -4.99
CA ASP A 67 9.94 -10.00 -3.62
C ASP A 67 8.59 -9.83 -2.89
N PRO A 68 7.75 -10.89 -2.85
CA PRO A 68 6.42 -10.81 -2.29
C PRO A 68 6.41 -10.78 -0.75
N THR A 69 7.56 -10.89 -0.08
CA THR A 69 7.63 -11.04 1.38
C THR A 69 6.90 -9.92 2.13
N LEU A 70 6.99 -8.68 1.64
CA LEU A 70 6.26 -7.55 2.21
C LEU A 70 4.73 -7.72 2.07
N ILE A 71 4.28 -8.22 0.92
CA ILE A 71 2.85 -8.43 0.63
C ILE A 71 2.30 -9.64 1.42
N GLU A 72 3.12 -10.66 1.62
CA GLU A 72 2.83 -11.79 2.50
C GLU A 72 2.67 -11.32 3.95
N LEU A 73 3.59 -10.49 4.45
CA LEU A 73 3.51 -9.91 5.79
C LEU A 73 2.28 -9.00 5.96
N GLN A 74 1.93 -8.20 4.95
CA GLN A 74 0.67 -7.43 4.96
C GLN A 74 -0.54 -8.36 5.03
N THR A 75 -0.53 -9.47 4.28
CA THR A 75 -1.62 -10.46 4.29
C THR A 75 -1.75 -11.13 5.65
N TYR A 76 -0.63 -11.53 6.25
CA TYR A 76 -0.58 -12.04 7.61
C TYR A 76 -1.17 -11.03 8.61
N ALA A 77 -0.73 -9.77 8.53
CA ALA A 77 -1.20 -8.71 9.42
C ALA A 77 -2.72 -8.50 9.33
N MET A 78 -3.27 -8.44 8.11
CA MET A 78 -4.70 -8.30 7.90
C MET A 78 -5.48 -9.45 8.55
N ASN A 79 -5.06 -10.70 8.33
CA ASN A 79 -5.73 -11.88 8.88
C ASN A 79 -5.59 -11.95 10.41
N PHE A 80 -4.39 -11.67 10.95
CA PHE A 80 -4.15 -11.63 12.39
C PHE A 80 -5.07 -10.61 13.08
N LEU A 81 -5.20 -9.41 12.52
CA LEU A 81 -6.08 -8.39 13.07
C LEU A 81 -7.55 -8.80 13.00
N HIS A 82 -7.97 -9.45 11.91
CA HIS A 82 -9.31 -10.01 11.76
C HIS A 82 -9.64 -11.02 12.86
N GLU A 83 -8.76 -12.00 13.05
CA GLU A 83 -8.90 -13.04 14.07
C GLU A 83 -8.90 -12.47 15.50
N ASN A 84 -8.28 -11.31 15.71
CA ASN A 84 -8.26 -10.58 16.98
C ASN A 84 -9.36 -9.51 17.11
N GLY A 85 -10.42 -9.63 16.30
CA GLY A 85 -11.65 -8.83 16.44
C GLY A 85 -11.53 -7.38 15.97
N LEU A 86 -10.58 -7.08 15.08
CA LEU A 86 -10.55 -5.84 14.32
C LEU A 86 -11.09 -6.10 12.90
N PRO A 87 -12.05 -5.28 12.42
CA PRO A 87 -12.57 -5.46 11.07
C PRO A 87 -11.51 -5.06 10.05
N THR A 88 -10.95 -6.05 9.37
CA THR A 88 -9.99 -5.89 8.27
C THR A 88 -10.45 -6.68 7.05
N GLN A 89 -9.94 -6.30 5.88
CA GLN A 89 -10.12 -7.09 4.67
C GLN A 89 -9.44 -8.45 4.81
N THR A 90 -10.03 -9.50 4.26
CA THR A 90 -9.44 -10.85 4.25
C THR A 90 -9.17 -11.31 2.83
N THR A 91 -8.19 -12.20 2.64
CA THR A 91 -7.85 -12.71 1.32
C THR A 91 -8.86 -13.74 0.83
N GLN A 92 -9.26 -13.61 -0.43
CA GLN A 92 -9.98 -14.65 -1.16
C GLN A 92 -8.98 -15.60 -1.82
N LYS A 93 -9.24 -16.90 -1.67
CA LYS A 93 -8.44 -17.94 -2.34
C LYS A 93 -8.93 -18.13 -3.77
N THR A 94 -8.00 -18.38 -4.68
CA THR A 94 -8.34 -18.84 -6.03
C THR A 94 -9.02 -20.21 -5.98
N THR A 95 -9.58 -20.65 -7.11
CA THR A 95 -10.11 -22.02 -7.29
C THR A 95 -9.05 -23.10 -7.05
N MET A 96 -7.76 -22.75 -7.12
CA MET A 96 -6.62 -23.62 -6.80
C MET A 96 -6.14 -23.48 -5.34
N GLY A 97 -6.81 -22.69 -4.51
CA GLY A 97 -6.48 -22.51 -3.09
C GLY A 97 -5.37 -21.50 -2.80
N GLN A 98 -4.86 -20.79 -3.81
CA GLN A 98 -3.78 -19.81 -3.65
C GLN A 98 -4.33 -18.47 -3.16
N VAL A 99 -3.62 -17.80 -2.26
CA VAL A 99 -3.98 -16.45 -1.79
C VAL A 99 -3.46 -15.34 -2.69
N MET A 100 -2.39 -15.61 -3.44
CA MET A 100 -1.75 -14.70 -4.39
C MET A 100 -1.16 -15.52 -5.54
N PHE A 101 -1.07 -14.93 -6.73
CA PHE A 101 -0.49 -15.57 -7.91
C PHE A 101 0.10 -14.54 -8.87
N LEU A 102 0.92 -14.99 -9.82
CA LEU A 102 1.51 -14.14 -10.84
C LEU A 102 0.67 -14.18 -12.11
N GLU A 103 0.24 -13.02 -12.61
CA GLU A 103 -0.48 -12.89 -13.88
C GLU A 103 0.32 -12.11 -14.92
N ASP A 104 0.32 -12.60 -16.15
CA ASP A 104 0.76 -11.83 -17.30
C ASP A 104 -0.34 -10.84 -17.70
N CYS A 105 -0.04 -9.55 -17.52
CA CYS A 105 -0.99 -8.49 -17.79
C CYS A 105 -0.74 -7.78 -19.13
N GLY A 106 0.03 -8.38 -20.04
CA GLY A 106 0.24 -7.87 -21.40
C GLY A 106 1.30 -6.76 -21.52
N TYR A 107 2.07 -6.48 -20.46
CA TYR A 107 3.19 -5.53 -20.47
C TYR A 107 4.52 -6.25 -20.73
N GLY A 108 4.67 -6.80 -21.94
CA GLY A 108 5.85 -7.58 -22.31
C GLY A 108 5.97 -8.86 -21.48
N LEU A 109 7.18 -9.19 -21.02
CA LEU A 109 7.44 -10.41 -20.20
C LEU A 109 7.16 -10.21 -18.71
N GLN A 110 6.68 -9.03 -18.29
CA GLN A 110 6.51 -8.68 -16.88
C GLN A 110 5.20 -9.26 -16.34
N LYS A 111 5.32 -10.16 -15.37
CA LYS A 111 4.19 -10.62 -14.55
C LYS A 111 4.00 -9.71 -13.33
N TYR A 112 2.78 -9.65 -12.82
CA TYR A 112 2.42 -8.90 -11.63
C TYR A 112 1.80 -9.82 -10.59
N LEU A 113 2.10 -9.58 -9.31
CA LEU A 113 1.47 -10.29 -8.21
C LEU A 113 0.03 -9.79 -8.04
N VAL A 114 -0.92 -10.71 -8.05
CA VAL A 114 -2.35 -10.45 -7.96
C VAL A 114 -2.91 -11.08 -6.69
N ARG A 115 -3.80 -10.35 -6.01
CA ARG A 115 -4.62 -10.87 -4.91
C ARG A 115 -6.01 -10.26 -4.92
N LEU A 116 -6.99 -11.00 -4.42
CA LEU A 116 -8.35 -10.53 -4.22
C LEU A 116 -8.63 -10.45 -2.73
N LEU A 117 -9.14 -9.31 -2.29
CA LEU A 117 -9.52 -9.05 -0.91
C LEU A 117 -11.03 -8.87 -0.80
N THR A 118 -11.63 -9.19 0.35
CA THR A 118 -13.00 -8.75 0.64
C THR A 118 -13.08 -7.23 0.64
N TYR A 119 -14.23 -6.69 0.24
CA TYR A 119 -14.52 -5.29 0.50
C TYR A 119 -14.78 -5.07 2.00
N LEU A 120 -14.28 -3.97 2.55
CA LEU A 120 -14.54 -3.58 3.93
C LEU A 120 -15.56 -2.42 3.90
N PRO A 121 -16.82 -2.65 4.31
CA PRO A 121 -17.83 -1.61 4.30
C PRO A 121 -17.49 -0.51 5.31
N GLY A 122 -17.73 0.74 4.92
CA GLY A 122 -17.49 1.89 5.77
C GLY A 122 -17.39 3.18 4.98
N VAL A 123 -17.19 4.29 5.69
CA VAL A 123 -16.95 5.61 5.10
C VAL A 123 -15.48 5.98 5.35
N PRO A 124 -14.73 6.41 4.32
CA PRO A 124 -13.37 6.89 4.50
C PRO A 124 -13.30 8.01 5.53
N ILE A 125 -12.29 7.97 6.40
CA ILE A 125 -12.15 8.97 7.48
C ILE A 125 -11.99 10.42 6.94
N SER A 126 -11.49 10.57 5.71
CA SER A 126 -11.37 11.85 5.02
C SER A 126 -12.71 12.47 4.60
N GLU A 127 -13.78 11.68 4.59
CA GLU A 127 -15.12 12.11 4.15
C GLU A 127 -16.04 12.44 5.33
N VAL A 128 -15.57 12.26 6.57
CA VAL A 128 -16.35 12.56 7.78
C VAL A 128 -15.76 13.75 8.55
N PRO A 129 -16.60 14.56 9.22
CA PRO A 129 -16.10 15.63 10.07
C PRO A 129 -15.25 15.10 11.23
N PHE A 130 -14.10 15.72 11.47
CA PHE A 130 -13.26 15.38 12.61
C PHE A 130 -13.91 15.81 13.92
N SER A 131 -13.99 14.88 14.87
CA SER A 131 -14.43 15.14 16.24
C SER A 131 -13.41 14.58 17.24
N PRO A 132 -13.33 15.13 18.46
CA PRO A 132 -12.46 14.57 19.51
C PRO A 132 -12.73 13.08 19.77
N GLN A 133 -14.00 12.66 19.72
CA GLN A 133 -14.37 11.25 19.87
C GLN A 133 -13.79 10.39 18.74
N LEU A 134 -13.91 10.83 17.48
CA LEU A 134 -13.37 10.09 16.33
C LEU A 134 -11.84 9.95 16.44
N LEU A 135 -11.13 11.02 16.82
CA LEU A 135 -9.69 10.98 17.00
C LEU A 135 -9.27 10.03 18.13
N TYR A 136 -10.03 10.01 19.23
CA TYR A 136 -9.81 9.05 20.31
C TYR A 136 -9.99 7.61 19.84
N GLU A 137 -11.04 7.34 19.05
CA GLU A 137 -11.32 6.01 18.49
C GLU A 137 -10.24 5.53 17.51
N VAL A 138 -9.72 6.44 16.68
CA VAL A 138 -8.57 6.16 15.80
C VAL A 138 -7.35 5.78 16.62
N GLY A 139 -7.01 6.55 17.66
CA GLY A 139 -5.89 6.25 18.54
C GLY A 139 -6.04 4.91 19.26
N ARG A 140 -7.24 4.63 19.77
CA ARG A 140 -7.56 3.34 20.41
C ARG A 140 -7.44 2.17 19.44
N THR A 141 -7.88 2.34 18.19
CA THR A 141 -7.77 1.31 17.15
C THR A 141 -6.31 1.08 16.75
N ALA A 142 -5.53 2.15 16.55
CA ALA A 142 -4.10 2.05 16.26
C ALA A 142 -3.34 1.31 17.37
N ALA A 143 -3.65 1.60 18.65
CA ALA A 143 -3.05 0.89 19.79
C ALA A 143 -3.38 -0.61 19.79
N ARG A 144 -4.61 -1.00 19.41
CA ARG A 144 -4.99 -2.42 19.28
C ARG A 144 -4.22 -3.13 18.17
N MET A 145 -3.85 -2.43 17.10
CA MET A 145 -3.09 -2.99 15.97
C MET A 145 -1.61 -3.25 16.32
N ASP A 146 -1.04 -2.53 17.29
CA ASP A 146 0.40 -2.61 17.63
C ASP A 146 0.82 -3.91 18.35
N ASN A 147 -0.08 -4.88 18.54
CA ASN A 147 0.22 -6.13 19.26
C ASN A 147 0.68 -7.30 18.38
N MET A 148 0.71 -7.13 17.05
CA MET A 148 1.14 -8.20 16.15
C MET A 148 2.63 -8.54 16.29
N GLN A 149 2.94 -9.84 16.25
CA GLN A 149 4.30 -10.38 16.19
C GLN A 149 4.44 -11.26 14.94
N HIS A 150 5.59 -11.16 14.26
CA HIS A 150 5.91 -12.01 13.12
C HIS A 150 7.44 -12.18 12.98
N PRO A 151 7.97 -13.35 12.61
CA PRO A 151 9.41 -13.55 12.46
C PRO A 151 10.07 -12.62 11.44
N GLN A 152 9.32 -12.23 10.40
CA GLN A 152 9.81 -11.39 9.30
C GLN A 152 9.49 -9.89 9.47
N LEU A 153 9.24 -9.40 10.69
CA LEU A 153 8.96 -7.97 10.93
C LEU A 153 10.08 -7.04 10.44
N SER A 154 11.32 -7.52 10.31
CA SER A 154 12.44 -6.74 9.76
C SER A 154 12.21 -6.27 8.32
N VAL A 155 11.37 -6.96 7.53
CA VAL A 155 11.03 -6.58 6.15
C VAL A 155 10.30 -5.23 6.09
N LEU A 156 9.69 -4.79 7.20
CA LEU A 156 9.10 -3.46 7.31
C LEU A 156 10.15 -2.35 7.33
N GLN A 157 11.39 -2.67 7.74
CA GLN A 157 12.51 -1.73 7.75
C GLN A 157 13.09 -1.59 6.34
N ARG A 158 12.38 -0.82 5.53
CA ARG A 158 12.74 -0.53 4.13
C ARG A 158 13.77 0.59 4.07
N GLU A 159 14.95 0.29 3.55
CA GLU A 159 16.00 1.28 3.28
C GLU A 159 15.48 2.33 2.28
N GLY A 160 15.75 3.61 2.54
CA GLY A 160 15.34 4.70 1.65
C GLY A 160 13.82 4.90 1.52
N PHE A 161 13.00 4.28 2.38
CA PHE A 161 11.55 4.45 2.33
C PHE A 161 11.14 5.89 2.60
N ILE A 162 10.50 6.52 1.62
CA ILE A 162 10.21 7.98 1.61
C ILE A 162 9.27 8.42 2.73
N TRP A 163 8.44 7.52 3.27
CA TRP A 163 7.53 7.80 4.39
C TRP A 163 8.16 7.54 5.76
N SER A 164 9.45 7.18 5.81
CA SER A 164 10.19 7.09 7.07
C SER A 164 10.63 8.48 7.52
N LEU A 165 10.32 8.85 8.77
CA LEU A 165 10.81 10.09 9.37
C LEU A 165 12.35 10.12 9.53
N SER A 166 13.03 8.98 9.42
CA SER A 166 14.50 8.93 9.38
C SER A 166 15.05 9.42 8.03
N ASN A 167 14.22 9.45 6.98
CA ASN A 167 14.59 9.71 5.59
C ASN A 167 14.14 11.09 5.10
N ILE A 168 13.85 12.03 6.01
CA ILE A 168 13.51 13.42 5.68
C ILE A 168 14.46 14.06 4.65
N PRO A 169 15.79 13.82 4.66
CA PRO A 169 16.69 14.38 3.63
C PRO A 169 16.35 13.97 2.18
N LEU A 170 15.61 12.89 1.94
CA LEU A 170 15.18 12.50 0.60
C LEU A 170 14.28 13.55 -0.07
N LEU A 171 13.65 14.44 0.70
CA LEU A 171 12.85 15.55 0.18
C LEU A 171 13.67 16.52 -0.69
N GLU A 172 15.00 16.56 -0.54
CA GLU A 172 15.87 17.39 -1.37
C GLU A 172 15.75 17.09 -2.86
N ASN A 173 15.42 15.83 -3.21
CA ASN A 173 15.21 15.42 -4.60
C ASN A 173 13.95 16.03 -5.22
N TYR A 174 13.03 16.57 -4.42
CA TYR A 174 11.73 17.08 -4.85
C TYR A 174 11.60 18.60 -4.74
N MET A 175 12.66 19.31 -4.34
CA MET A 175 12.61 20.76 -4.10
C MET A 175 12.17 21.57 -5.33
N LYS A 176 12.50 21.07 -6.53
CA LYS A 176 12.10 21.69 -7.80
C LYS A 176 10.59 21.85 -7.93
N VAL A 177 9.80 20.95 -7.35
CA VAL A 177 8.33 21.00 -7.39
C VAL A 177 7.76 22.18 -6.58
N LEU A 178 8.54 22.70 -5.63
CA LEU A 178 8.17 23.81 -4.75
C LEU A 178 8.75 25.15 -5.22
N GLU A 179 9.45 25.21 -6.35
CA GLU A 179 9.98 26.46 -6.89
C GLU A 179 8.86 27.50 -7.09
N GLY A 180 9.10 28.72 -6.59
CA GLY A 180 8.11 29.81 -6.60
C GLY A 180 7.01 29.69 -5.54
N GLN A 181 6.96 28.60 -4.76
CA GLN A 181 5.99 28.48 -3.67
C GLN A 181 6.54 29.01 -2.35
N PRO A 182 5.72 29.73 -1.54
CA PRO A 182 6.14 30.18 -0.20
C PRO A 182 6.60 29.03 0.71
N LEU A 183 6.08 27.83 0.48
CA LEU A 183 6.40 26.63 1.25
C LEU A 183 7.86 26.18 1.12
N LEU A 184 8.55 26.54 0.02
CA LEU A 184 9.94 26.13 -0.21
C LEU A 184 10.87 26.55 0.94
N GLY A 185 10.75 27.79 1.41
CA GLY A 185 11.56 28.29 2.53
C GLY A 185 11.32 27.52 3.83
N VAL A 186 10.07 27.13 4.10
CA VAL A 186 9.69 26.33 5.26
C VAL A 186 10.31 24.93 5.17
N VAL A 187 10.19 24.27 4.02
CA VAL A 187 10.76 22.93 3.81
C VAL A 187 12.28 22.96 3.91
N MET A 188 12.94 23.97 3.35
CA MET A 188 14.38 24.17 3.51
C MET A 188 14.79 24.35 4.97
N SER A 189 14.03 25.14 5.73
CA SER A 189 14.28 25.35 7.17
C SER A 189 14.15 24.04 7.96
N ILE A 190 13.10 23.26 7.71
CA ILE A 190 12.88 21.95 8.33
C ILE A 190 14.01 20.98 7.98
N LEU A 191 14.43 20.92 6.72
CA LEU A 191 15.55 20.09 6.27
C LEU A 191 16.85 20.47 6.97
N HIS A 192 17.13 21.78 7.07
CA HIS A 192 18.30 22.28 7.78
C HIS A 192 18.26 21.92 9.28
N GLN A 193 17.11 22.12 9.94
CA GLN A 193 16.94 21.77 11.35
C GLN A 193 17.09 20.26 11.58
N TYR A 194 16.49 19.43 10.72
CA TYR A 194 16.63 17.98 10.80
C TYR A 194 18.10 17.57 10.71
N LYS A 195 18.85 18.08 9.72
CA LYS A 195 20.27 17.74 9.51
C LYS A 195 21.18 18.20 10.65
N THR A 196 20.90 19.36 11.26
CA THR A 196 21.75 19.95 12.30
C THR A 196 21.40 19.49 13.71
N THR A 197 20.14 19.12 13.96
CA THR A 197 19.64 18.86 15.31
C THR A 197 19.22 17.41 15.52
N VAL A 198 18.52 16.81 14.55
CA VAL A 198 17.90 15.47 14.71
C VAL A 198 18.82 14.36 14.23
N ALA A 199 19.41 14.50 13.04
CA ALA A 199 20.28 13.49 12.46
C ALA A 199 21.49 13.15 13.36
N PRO A 200 22.18 14.12 13.99
CA PRO A 200 23.33 13.83 14.86
C PRO A 200 22.97 13.04 16.12
N THR A 201 21.75 13.20 16.65
CA THR A 201 21.27 12.50 17.84
C THR A 201 20.37 11.31 17.52
N SER A 202 20.29 10.91 16.24
CA SER A 202 19.34 9.90 15.77
C SER A 202 19.44 8.55 16.50
N SER A 203 20.66 8.16 16.87
CA SER A 203 20.96 6.94 17.64
C SER A 203 20.40 6.95 19.07
N SER A 204 20.05 8.12 19.62
CA SER A 204 19.45 8.25 20.95
C SER A 204 17.92 8.02 20.95
N PHE A 205 17.27 8.01 19.79
CA PHE A 205 15.84 7.76 19.66
C PHE A 205 15.52 6.27 19.59
N ARG A 206 14.31 5.90 20.03
CA ARG A 206 13.82 4.53 19.87
C ARG A 206 13.36 4.28 18.44
N THR A 207 13.85 3.22 17.82
CA THR A 207 13.37 2.78 16.52
C THR A 207 12.10 1.95 16.66
N CYS A 208 10.99 2.39 16.05
CA CYS A 208 9.79 1.58 15.95
C CYS A 208 10.00 0.45 14.92
N LYS A 209 9.91 -0.80 15.35
CA LYS A 209 10.07 -1.97 14.46
C LYS A 209 8.77 -2.34 13.71
N ARG A 210 7.64 -1.71 14.05
CA ARG A 210 6.29 -2.06 13.56
C ARG A 210 5.59 -0.94 12.76
N CYS A 211 6.17 0.25 12.68
CA CYS A 211 5.48 1.44 12.15
C CYS A 211 5.51 1.59 10.62
N SER A 212 6.14 0.66 9.90
CA SER A 212 6.41 0.80 8.46
C SER A 212 5.58 -0.14 7.57
N VAL A 213 4.44 -0.63 8.08
CA VAL A 213 3.53 -1.59 7.39
C VAL A 213 2.76 -0.95 6.23
N TRP A 214 2.65 0.38 6.22
CA TRP A 214 1.86 1.13 5.25
C TRP A 214 2.65 1.54 4.01
#